data_AF-A0A371QI25-F1
#
_entry.id   AF-A0A371QI25-F1
#
_cell.length_a   1.000
_cell.length_b   1.000
_cell.length_c   1.000
_cell.angle_alpha   90.00
_cell.angle_beta   90.00
_cell.angle_gamma   90.00
#
_symmetry.space_group_name_H-M   'P 1'
#
loop_
_entity.id
_entity.type
_entity.pdbx_description
1 polymer ?
#
loop_
_entity_poly.entity_id
_entity_poly.type
_entity_poly.pdbx_seq_one_letter_code
_entity_poly.pdbx_strand_id
1 'polypeptide(L)'
;MDIFIISSFLYIVLNLLRKSASRRSLFSLFLILVVYALARLTGMYLTELLIEGLFIIILIGFIVVFQSDIRRIIDSVGNWRFFTKSVPDSSDMETSVITEAVAKMADQRMGALIVLKGREDWDRHVHGGIELDGKITIPLLHSIFNTKAPGHDGAVLSDGQRILKFGVHLPLSTNLNKLSRGGTRHTAALGLSEKCDALVVVVSEERGAISIALNGQLKELESHSDLKKHLDDFWAKHYKTGSASIKQLGESRSMKTALAAGSLAFLLWLSFAYPSETVYRTYDIPIEYSNLESSDYALQDTVPLQARVTLTGSEQAFRNFDPSEVLISFDLTSEDTDDLTLDIDNDNLNLPSDLNLYAVDPATLNLRKRHFVATELPVKVPTTGTIADGFEVESIDPFPTFVTVLVDTAAASIDSVLTEPVDLNEIQEQAIQQIPLQLDGNTSRLPENSSPVINVTINVRKTQS
;
A
#
# COMPACT_ATOMS: atom_id res chain seq x y z
N MET A 1 -1.96 5.78 -17.16
CA MET A 1 -3.08 4.83 -17.00
C MET A 1 -3.80 5.05 -15.67
N ASP A 2 -3.08 5.38 -14.60
CA ASP A 2 -3.63 5.49 -13.23
C ASP A 2 -4.70 6.59 -13.10
N ILE A 3 -4.55 7.73 -13.77
CA ILE A 3 -5.56 8.81 -13.78
C ILE A 3 -6.91 8.30 -14.27
N PHE A 4 -6.94 7.46 -15.31
CA PHE A 4 -8.18 6.93 -15.87
C PHE A 4 -8.84 5.92 -14.92
N ILE A 5 -8.03 5.05 -14.30
CA ILE A 5 -8.49 4.05 -13.33
C ILE A 5 -9.06 4.75 -12.09
N ILE A 6 -8.31 5.69 -11.51
CA ILE A 6 -8.71 6.44 -10.31
C ILE A 6 -9.94 7.30 -10.61
N SER A 7 -9.99 7.99 -11.76
CA SER A 7 -11.15 8.78 -12.17
C SER A 7 -12.41 7.92 -12.34
N SER A 8 -12.28 6.74 -12.94
CA SER A 8 -13.39 5.79 -13.09
C SER A 8 -13.88 5.28 -11.72
N PHE A 9 -12.96 4.89 -10.84
CA PHE A 9 -13.29 4.45 -9.47
C PHE A 9 -13.99 5.57 -8.67
N LEU A 10 -13.42 6.77 -8.66
CA LEU A 10 -13.99 7.93 -7.98
C LEU A 10 -15.34 8.34 -8.57
N TYR A 11 -15.53 8.22 -9.88
CA TYR A 11 -16.82 8.47 -10.51
C TYR A 11 -17.90 7.51 -9.99
N ILE A 12 -17.58 6.21 -9.87
CA ILE A 12 -18.50 5.20 -9.31
C ILE A 12 -18.83 5.56 -7.86
N VAL A 13 -17.81 5.79 -7.03
CA VAL A 13 -17.98 6.13 -5.60
C VAL A 13 -18.79 7.41 -5.42
N LEU A 14 -18.46 8.49 -6.14
CA LEU A 14 -19.18 9.76 -6.07
C LEU A 14 -20.61 9.65 -6.57
N ASN A 15 -20.89 8.82 -7.57
CA ASN A 15 -22.25 8.60 -8.06
C ASN A 15 -23.11 7.79 -7.08
N LEU A 16 -22.51 6.81 -6.39
CA LEU A 16 -23.14 6.05 -5.31
C LEU A 16 -23.41 6.94 -4.10
N LEU A 17 -22.40 7.71 -3.68
CA LEU A 17 -22.53 8.67 -2.59
C LEU A 17 -23.53 9.77 -2.94
N ARG A 18 -23.64 10.26 -4.18
CA ARG A 18 -24.63 11.29 -4.52
C ARG A 18 -26.08 10.89 -4.26
N LYS A 19 -26.40 9.59 -4.30
CA LYS A 19 -27.75 9.10 -4.01
C LYS A 19 -28.06 9.01 -2.51
N SER A 20 -27.04 8.94 -1.65
CA SER A 20 -27.20 8.72 -0.20
C SER A 20 -26.66 9.88 0.66
N ALA A 21 -25.54 10.47 0.25
CA ALA A 21 -24.82 11.54 0.91
C ALA A 21 -25.38 12.93 0.59
N SER A 22 -25.44 13.79 1.61
CA SER A 22 -25.77 15.20 1.44
C SER A 22 -24.73 15.91 0.58
N ARG A 23 -25.15 16.87 -0.27
CA ARG A 23 -24.19 17.69 -1.06
C ARG A 23 -23.15 18.40 -0.20
N ARG A 24 -23.47 18.66 1.07
CA ARG A 24 -22.60 19.36 2.02
C ARG A 24 -21.40 18.50 2.45
N SER A 25 -21.57 17.19 2.61
CA SER A 25 -20.48 16.30 3.03
C SER A 25 -19.50 15.99 1.89
N LEU A 26 -19.98 15.91 0.65
CA LEU A 26 -19.12 15.83 -0.53
C LEU A 26 -18.25 17.09 -0.69
N PHE A 27 -18.82 18.27 -0.42
CA PHE A 27 -18.08 19.52 -0.48
C PHE A 27 -16.99 19.60 0.60
N SER A 28 -17.26 19.15 1.84
CA SER A 28 -16.25 19.14 2.90
C SER A 28 -15.07 18.20 2.60
N LEU A 29 -15.33 17.02 2.03
CA LEU A 29 -14.26 16.10 1.61
C LEU A 29 -13.38 16.72 0.52
N PHE A 30 -14.01 17.34 -0.49
CA PHE A 30 -13.29 18.03 -1.56
C PHE A 30 -12.44 19.19 -1.01
N LEU A 31 -12.98 19.98 -0.08
CA LEU A 31 -12.27 21.10 0.54
C LEU A 31 -11.01 20.63 1.27
N ILE A 32 -11.09 19.57 2.08
CA ILE A 32 -9.94 19.00 2.79
C ILE A 32 -8.84 18.59 1.80
N LEU A 33 -9.23 17.94 0.71
CA LEU A 33 -8.28 17.46 -0.30
C LEU A 33 -7.62 18.59 -1.08
N VAL A 34 -8.35 19.68 -1.36
CA VAL A 34 -7.80 20.90 -1.97
C VAL A 34 -6.80 21.57 -1.02
N VAL A 35 -7.13 21.68 0.27
CA VAL A 35 -6.23 22.28 1.28
C VAL A 35 -4.94 21.47 1.38
N TYR A 36 -5.04 20.13 1.42
CA TYR A 36 -3.87 19.25 1.39
C TYR A 36 -3.02 19.43 0.13
N ALA A 37 -3.66 19.43 -1.05
CA ALA A 37 -2.95 19.65 -2.31
C ALA A 37 -2.23 21.01 -2.34
N LEU A 38 -2.87 22.08 -1.87
CA LEU A 38 -2.25 23.41 -1.77
C LEU A 38 -1.07 23.43 -0.80
N ALA A 39 -1.20 22.80 0.38
CA ALA A 39 -0.12 22.69 1.34
C ALA A 39 1.11 22.00 0.74
N ARG A 40 0.88 20.90 0.00
CA ARG A 40 1.93 20.16 -0.69
C ARG A 40 2.56 20.96 -1.83
N LEU A 41 1.75 21.58 -2.69
CA LEU A 41 2.24 22.38 -3.83
C LEU A 41 3.06 23.61 -3.39
N THR A 42 2.77 24.16 -2.22
CA THR A 42 3.49 25.31 -1.66
C THR A 42 4.68 24.91 -0.80
N GLY A 43 4.94 23.61 -0.60
CA GLY A 43 6.03 23.10 0.22
C GLY A 43 5.86 23.37 1.72
N MET A 44 4.63 23.51 2.22
CA MET A 44 4.36 23.79 3.63
C MET A 44 4.52 22.53 4.51
N TYR A 45 5.77 22.21 4.85
CA TYR A 45 6.13 21.00 5.62
C TYR A 45 5.30 20.81 6.91
N LEU A 46 5.16 21.86 7.74
CA LEU A 46 4.43 21.75 9.00
C LEU A 46 2.93 21.46 8.79
N THR A 47 2.34 22.04 7.74
CA THR A 47 0.94 21.84 7.40
C THR A 47 0.71 20.44 6.84
N GLU A 48 1.61 19.94 6.00
CA GLU A 48 1.59 18.57 5.49
C GLU A 48 1.66 17.56 6.64
N LEU A 49 2.65 17.70 7.53
CA LEU A 49 2.82 16.84 8.69
C LEU A 49 1.59 16.85 9.62
N LEU A 50 0.99 18.03 9.83
CA LEU A 50 -0.24 18.17 10.61
C LEU A 50 -1.43 17.47 9.94
N ILE A 51 -1.61 17.63 8.63
CA ILE A 51 -2.70 17.00 7.89
C ILE A 51 -2.53 15.47 7.87
N GLU A 52 -1.31 14.97 7.66
CA GLU A 52 -1.00 13.55 7.74
C GLU A 52 -1.31 12.97 9.12
N GLY A 53 -0.90 13.67 10.19
CA GLY A 53 -1.21 13.27 11.57
C GLY A 53 -2.71 13.25 11.86
N LEU A 54 -3.46 14.23 11.34
CA LEU A 54 -4.92 14.29 11.48
C LEU A 54 -5.68 13.33 10.56
N PHE A 55 -5.04 12.76 9.54
CA PHE A 55 -5.70 11.95 8.52
C PHE A 55 -6.45 10.76 9.14
N ILE A 56 -5.85 10.09 10.12
CA ILE A 56 -6.48 8.95 10.82
C ILE A 56 -7.74 9.39 11.55
N ILE A 57 -7.71 10.53 12.24
CA ILE A 57 -8.86 11.06 13.00
C ILE A 57 -9.98 11.44 12.02
N ILE A 58 -9.64 12.12 10.92
CA ILE A 58 -10.59 12.50 9.87
C ILE A 58 -11.21 11.26 9.23
N LEU A 59 -10.40 10.22 8.95
CA LEU A 59 -10.86 8.98 8.36
C LEU A 59 -11.86 8.25 9.27
N ILE A 60 -11.54 8.13 10.57
CA ILE A 60 -12.46 7.53 11.55
C ILE A 60 -13.74 8.35 11.64
N GLY A 61 -13.65 9.68 11.76
CA GLY A 61 -14.81 10.57 11.80
C GLY A 61 -15.68 10.44 10.55
N PHE A 62 -15.06 10.32 9.38
CA PHE A 62 -15.75 10.05 8.13
C PHE A 62 -16.49 8.72 8.18
N ILE A 63 -15.84 7.62 8.56
CA ILE A 63 -16.47 6.30 8.67
C ILE A 63 -17.67 6.34 9.62
N VAL A 64 -17.56 7.02 10.77
CA VAL A 64 -18.65 7.17 11.74
C VAL A 64 -19.84 7.95 11.13
N VAL A 65 -19.57 9.08 10.47
CA VAL A 65 -20.62 9.89 9.83
C VAL A 65 -21.30 9.15 8.67
N PHE A 66 -20.53 8.35 7.92
CA PHE A 66 -21.00 7.61 6.74
C PHE A 66 -21.34 6.14 7.05
N GLN A 67 -21.40 5.74 8.32
CA GLN A 67 -21.62 4.35 8.71
C GLN A 67 -22.90 3.78 8.11
N SER A 68 -23.98 4.58 8.07
CA SER A 68 -25.26 4.18 7.49
C SER A 68 -25.19 3.99 5.98
N ASP A 69 -24.39 4.81 5.27
CA ASP A 69 -24.27 4.73 3.82
C ASP A 69 -23.41 3.53 3.41
N ILE A 70 -22.31 3.27 4.14
CA ILE A 70 -21.48 2.09 3.93
C ILE A 70 -22.30 0.81 4.14
N ARG A 71 -23.10 0.75 5.21
CA ARG A 71 -24.01 -0.38 5.47
C ARG A 71 -24.98 -0.60 4.31
N ARG A 72 -25.62 0.47 3.82
CA ARG A 72 -26.54 0.39 2.66
C ARG A 72 -25.87 -0.14 1.40
N ILE A 73 -24.62 0.27 1.14
CA ILE A 73 -23.88 -0.23 -0.02
C ILE A 73 -23.63 -1.74 0.14
N ILE A 74 -23.20 -2.18 1.32
CA ILE A 74 -23.00 -3.61 1.61
C ILE A 74 -24.30 -4.39 1.47
N ASP A 75 -25.41 -3.87 2.00
CA ASP A 75 -26.73 -4.49 1.89
C ASP A 75 -27.19 -4.55 0.42
N SER A 76 -26.95 -3.50 -0.37
CA SER A 76 -27.28 -3.46 -1.80
C SER A 76 -26.43 -4.42 -2.64
N VAL A 77 -25.17 -4.66 -2.23
CA VAL A 77 -24.27 -5.64 -2.85
C VAL A 77 -24.60 -7.05 -2.39
N GLY A 78 -25.02 -7.26 -1.14
CA GLY A 78 -25.48 -8.55 -0.60
C GLY A 78 -26.78 -9.02 -1.22
N ASN A 79 -27.67 -8.10 -1.59
CA ASN A 79 -28.88 -8.38 -2.37
C ASN A 79 -28.64 -8.38 -3.89
N TRP A 80 -27.40 -8.32 -4.35
CA TRP A 80 -27.05 -8.56 -5.75
C TRP A 80 -27.23 -10.06 -6.06
N ARG A 81 -28.49 -10.48 -6.16
CA ARG A 81 -28.89 -11.79 -6.68
C ARG A 81 -28.55 -11.81 -8.17
N PHE A 82 -27.29 -12.14 -8.47
CA PHE A 82 -26.77 -12.28 -9.83
C PHE A 82 -27.57 -13.26 -10.70
N PHE A 83 -28.49 -14.07 -10.15
CA PHE A 83 -29.28 -15.03 -10.93
C PHE A 83 -30.67 -15.31 -10.32
N THR A 84 -31.51 -14.29 -10.08
CA THR A 84 -32.96 -14.56 -10.13
C THR A 84 -33.43 -14.51 -11.56
N LYS A 85 -33.60 -15.71 -12.11
CA LYS A 85 -34.37 -16.02 -13.32
C LYS A 85 -35.48 -14.99 -13.49
N SER A 86 -35.38 -14.20 -14.56
CA SER A 86 -36.41 -13.26 -14.99
C SER A 86 -37.74 -14.02 -14.99
N VAL A 87 -38.62 -13.72 -14.03
CA VAL A 87 -40.00 -14.18 -14.10
C VAL A 87 -40.60 -13.47 -15.32
N PRO A 88 -41.20 -14.20 -16.27
CA PRO A 88 -41.71 -13.60 -17.48
C PRO A 88 -42.83 -12.61 -17.17
N ASP A 89 -42.76 -11.48 -17.87
CA ASP A 89 -43.83 -10.59 -18.33
C ASP A 89 -45.27 -11.00 -17.95
N SER A 90 -45.68 -10.68 -16.72
CA SER A 90 -47.08 -10.74 -16.28
C SER A 90 -47.54 -9.47 -15.57
N SER A 91 -47.03 -8.30 -15.97
CA SER A 91 -47.44 -7.01 -15.38
C SER A 91 -48.95 -6.83 -15.39
N ASP A 92 -49.61 -7.26 -16.47
CA ASP A 92 -51.06 -7.15 -16.63
C ASP A 92 -51.84 -8.04 -15.66
N MET A 93 -51.31 -9.21 -15.31
CA MET A 93 -51.94 -10.13 -14.36
C MET A 93 -51.76 -9.66 -12.91
N GLU A 94 -50.68 -8.96 -12.62
CA GLU A 94 -50.33 -8.53 -11.26
C GLU A 94 -51.08 -7.26 -10.85
N THR A 95 -51.08 -6.24 -11.71
CA THR A 95 -51.85 -5.02 -11.48
C THR A 95 -53.34 -5.31 -11.50
N SER A 96 -53.80 -6.29 -12.30
CA SER A 96 -55.19 -6.72 -12.27
C SER A 96 -55.58 -7.41 -10.97
N VAL A 97 -54.73 -8.25 -10.37
CA VAL A 97 -55.01 -8.87 -9.05
C VAL A 97 -55.18 -7.81 -7.96
N ILE A 98 -54.30 -6.80 -7.91
CA ILE A 98 -54.41 -5.70 -6.93
C ILE A 98 -55.65 -4.87 -7.21
N THR A 99 -55.89 -4.51 -8.48
CA THR A 99 -57.06 -3.72 -8.87
C THR A 99 -58.36 -4.44 -8.50
N GLU A 100 -58.47 -5.74 -8.79
CA GLU A 100 -59.65 -6.55 -8.47
C GLU A 100 -59.85 -6.69 -6.96
N ALA A 101 -58.77 -6.92 -6.19
CA ALA A 101 -58.85 -6.97 -4.73
C ALA A 101 -59.33 -5.63 -4.14
N VAL A 102 -58.75 -4.52 -4.61
CA VAL A 102 -59.12 -3.17 -4.16
C VAL A 102 -60.56 -2.83 -4.53
N ALA A 103 -61.01 -3.22 -5.73
CA ALA A 103 -62.40 -3.04 -6.17
C ALA A 103 -63.38 -3.81 -5.26
N LYS A 104 -63.11 -5.09 -4.98
CA LYS A 104 -63.94 -5.88 -4.07
C LYS A 104 -63.95 -5.33 -2.65
N MET A 105 -62.83 -4.82 -2.15
CA MET A 105 -62.75 -4.17 -0.84
C MET A 105 -63.55 -2.85 -0.82
N ALA A 106 -63.48 -2.06 -1.90
CA ALA A 106 -64.27 -0.84 -2.06
C ALA A 106 -65.79 -1.12 -2.05
N ASP A 107 -66.24 -2.11 -2.82
CA ASP A 107 -67.65 -2.54 -2.87
C ASP A 107 -68.17 -3.01 -1.50
N GLN A 108 -67.31 -3.68 -0.73
CA GLN A 108 -67.61 -4.16 0.62
C GLN A 108 -67.38 -3.09 1.71
N ARG A 109 -66.94 -1.89 1.35
CA ARG A 109 -66.50 -0.82 2.28
C ARG A 109 -65.49 -1.32 3.31
N MET A 110 -64.61 -2.21 2.88
CA MET A 110 -63.50 -2.73 3.67
C MET A 110 -62.31 -1.78 3.54
N GLY A 111 -61.94 -1.14 4.66
CA GLY A 111 -60.80 -0.22 4.68
C GLY A 111 -59.49 -0.93 4.39
N ALA A 112 -58.71 -0.39 3.45
CA ALA A 112 -57.44 -0.97 3.03
C ALA A 112 -56.36 0.09 2.87
N LEU A 113 -55.11 -0.31 3.12
CA LEU A 113 -53.93 0.53 3.00
C LEU A 113 -52.77 -0.30 2.46
N ILE A 114 -52.52 -0.22 1.16
CA ILE A 114 -51.54 -1.04 0.45
C ILE A 114 -50.42 -0.14 -0.06
N VAL A 115 -49.18 -0.44 0.31
CA VAL A 115 -47.98 0.30 -0.10
C VAL A 115 -47.20 -0.54 -1.11
N LEU A 116 -46.92 0.05 -2.26
CA LEU A 116 -46.11 -0.53 -3.32
C LEU A 116 -44.74 0.12 -3.36
N LYS A 117 -43.68 -0.70 -3.38
CA LYS A 117 -42.29 -0.19 -3.35
C LYS A 117 -41.94 0.62 -4.56
N GLY A 118 -41.38 1.80 -4.31
CA GLY A 118 -40.70 2.61 -5.30
C GLY A 118 -39.20 2.25 -5.38
N ARG A 119 -38.35 3.22 -5.70
CA ARG A 119 -36.89 3.06 -5.71
C ARG A 119 -36.25 3.47 -4.40
N GLU A 120 -36.91 4.35 -3.64
CA GLU A 120 -36.43 4.80 -2.35
C GLU A 120 -36.87 3.85 -1.24
N ASP A 121 -35.97 3.63 -0.30
CA ASP A 121 -36.21 2.74 0.82
C ASP A 121 -37.14 3.38 1.88
N TRP A 122 -38.11 2.59 2.35
CA TRP A 122 -39.12 2.99 3.33
C TRP A 122 -38.78 2.57 4.77
N ASP A 123 -37.77 1.73 4.99
CA ASP A 123 -37.55 1.06 6.29
C ASP A 123 -37.31 2.05 7.43
N ARG A 124 -36.75 3.21 7.12
CA ARG A 124 -36.54 4.35 8.04
C ARG A 124 -37.79 5.14 8.40
N HIS A 125 -38.91 4.91 7.71
CA HIS A 125 -40.15 5.66 7.86
C HIS A 125 -41.26 4.82 8.48
N VAL A 126 -41.22 3.49 8.28
CA VAL A 126 -42.25 2.56 8.72
C VAL A 126 -41.86 1.87 10.03
N HIS A 127 -42.84 1.54 10.86
CA HIS A 127 -42.59 0.92 12.18
C HIS A 127 -43.52 -0.27 12.41
N GLY A 128 -43.01 -1.30 13.10
CA GLY A 128 -43.76 -2.50 13.45
C GLY A 128 -44.13 -3.38 12.25
N GLY A 129 -45.24 -4.11 12.39
CA GLY A 129 -45.74 -5.07 11.42
C GLY A 129 -45.22 -6.50 11.59
N ILE A 130 -45.91 -7.43 10.93
CA ILE A 130 -45.64 -8.86 10.95
C ILE A 130 -45.14 -9.28 9.56
N GLU A 131 -44.02 -10.00 9.53
CA GLU A 131 -43.46 -10.57 8.30
C GLU A 131 -44.34 -11.69 7.75
N LEU A 132 -44.55 -11.67 6.42
CA LEU A 132 -45.41 -12.64 5.74
C LEU A 132 -44.71 -13.31 4.56
N ASP A 133 -43.99 -12.53 3.76
CA ASP A 133 -43.35 -12.97 2.51
C ASP A 133 -44.29 -13.84 1.62
N GLY A 134 -45.52 -13.36 1.43
CA GLY A 134 -46.57 -14.07 0.69
C GLY A 134 -46.76 -13.54 -0.72
N LYS A 135 -47.17 -14.38 -1.69
CA LYS A 135 -47.57 -13.88 -3.01
C LYS A 135 -48.88 -13.08 -2.89
N ILE A 136 -48.95 -11.94 -3.57
CA ILE A 136 -50.18 -11.13 -3.63
C ILE A 136 -51.29 -11.95 -4.31
N THR A 137 -52.36 -12.18 -3.57
CA THR A 137 -53.58 -12.83 -4.06
C THR A 137 -54.79 -12.16 -3.44
N ILE A 138 -55.93 -12.19 -4.15
CA ILE A 138 -57.18 -11.60 -3.67
C ILE A 138 -57.58 -12.15 -2.28
N PRO A 139 -57.60 -13.48 -2.04
CA PRO A 139 -57.98 -14.02 -0.74
C PRO A 139 -57.07 -13.57 0.41
N LEU A 140 -55.77 -13.41 0.13
CA LEU A 140 -54.81 -12.97 1.13
C LEU A 140 -55.03 -11.51 1.53
N LEU A 141 -55.20 -10.61 0.57
CA LEU A 141 -55.49 -9.19 0.85
C LEU A 141 -56.80 -9.03 1.62
N HIS A 142 -57.86 -9.74 1.21
CA HIS A 142 -59.13 -9.74 1.94
C HIS A 142 -58.99 -10.29 3.36
N SER A 143 -58.16 -11.32 3.56
CA SER A 143 -57.94 -11.90 4.90
C SER A 143 -57.20 -10.93 5.82
N ILE A 144 -56.22 -10.18 5.29
CA ILE A 144 -55.45 -9.20 6.05
C ILE A 144 -56.33 -8.01 6.46
N PHE A 145 -57.10 -7.44 5.52
CA PHE A 145 -57.94 -6.26 5.77
C PHE A 145 -59.31 -6.57 6.39
N ASN A 146 -59.59 -7.84 6.71
CA ASN A 146 -60.81 -8.21 7.42
C ASN A 146 -60.82 -7.61 8.83
N THR A 147 -61.83 -6.81 9.16
CA THR A 147 -61.96 -6.11 10.45
C THR A 147 -61.94 -7.01 11.68
N LYS A 148 -62.20 -8.32 11.53
CA LYS A 148 -62.13 -9.31 12.62
C LYS A 148 -60.72 -9.88 12.83
N ALA A 149 -59.81 -9.69 11.88
CA ALA A 149 -58.46 -10.24 11.93
C ALA A 149 -57.49 -9.22 12.55
N PRO A 150 -56.50 -9.63 13.36
CA PRO A 150 -55.56 -8.70 13.99
C PRO A 150 -54.69 -7.90 13.00
N GLY A 151 -54.61 -8.33 11.72
CA GLY A 151 -53.80 -7.69 10.69
C GLY A 151 -54.43 -6.48 10.00
N HIS A 152 -55.70 -6.15 10.28
CA HIS A 152 -56.43 -5.09 9.55
C HIS A 152 -56.07 -3.66 9.96
N ASP A 153 -55.39 -3.52 11.10
CA ASP A 153 -54.93 -2.24 11.61
C ASP A 153 -53.49 -1.98 11.16
N GLY A 154 -53.34 -1.13 10.15
CA GLY A 154 -52.06 -0.78 9.55
C GLY A 154 -52.00 -1.03 8.04
N ALA A 155 -50.80 -0.87 7.50
CA ALA A 155 -50.50 -0.99 6.09
C ALA A 155 -49.95 -2.37 5.73
N VAL A 156 -50.21 -2.77 4.49
CA VAL A 156 -49.54 -3.88 3.81
C VAL A 156 -48.38 -3.30 2.99
N LEU A 157 -47.17 -3.76 3.22
CA LEU A 157 -46.00 -3.42 2.41
C LEU A 157 -45.77 -4.51 1.37
N SER A 158 -45.70 -4.10 0.10
CA SER A 158 -45.51 -5.01 -1.03
C SER A 158 -44.37 -4.58 -1.94
N ASP A 159 -43.54 -5.55 -2.33
CA ASP A 159 -42.42 -5.39 -3.26
C ASP A 159 -42.68 -6.32 -4.46
N GLY A 160 -43.08 -5.70 -5.58
CA GLY A 160 -43.55 -6.40 -6.77
C GLY A 160 -44.72 -7.33 -6.43
N GLN A 161 -44.57 -8.62 -6.72
CA GLN A 161 -45.62 -9.64 -6.54
C GLN A 161 -45.76 -10.16 -5.11
N ARG A 162 -45.01 -9.64 -4.14
CA ARG A 162 -44.92 -10.20 -2.80
C ARG A 162 -45.30 -9.19 -1.73
N ILE A 163 -46.08 -9.64 -0.76
CA ILE A 163 -46.34 -8.93 0.48
C ILE A 163 -45.19 -9.25 1.44
N LEU A 164 -44.42 -8.23 1.80
CA LEU A 164 -43.31 -8.37 2.73
C LEU A 164 -43.80 -8.38 4.18
N LYS A 165 -44.62 -7.38 4.54
CA LYS A 165 -45.15 -7.18 5.89
C LYS A 165 -46.61 -6.71 5.86
N PHE A 166 -47.36 -6.97 6.90
CA PHE A 166 -48.69 -6.40 7.14
C PHE A 166 -48.83 -5.87 8.57
N GLY A 167 -49.85 -5.05 8.83
CA GLY A 167 -50.02 -4.39 10.13
C GLY A 167 -48.92 -3.35 10.41
N VAL A 168 -48.38 -2.73 9.36
CA VAL A 168 -47.27 -1.77 9.49
C VAL A 168 -47.81 -0.37 9.78
N HIS A 169 -47.21 0.34 10.74
CA HIS A 169 -47.56 1.73 11.02
C HIS A 169 -46.76 2.68 10.12
N LEU A 170 -47.49 3.50 9.37
CA LEU A 170 -46.93 4.52 8.49
C LEU A 170 -46.90 5.89 9.19
N PRO A 171 -45.99 6.80 8.81
CA PRO A 171 -45.97 8.15 9.34
C PRO A 171 -47.21 8.92 8.87
N LEU A 172 -47.77 9.75 9.74
CA LEU A 172 -48.91 10.62 9.43
C LEU A 172 -48.42 11.95 8.84
N SER A 173 -49.05 12.43 7.77
CA SER A 173 -48.78 13.77 7.25
C SER A 173 -49.30 14.85 8.20
N THR A 174 -48.54 15.93 8.35
CA THR A 174 -48.95 17.15 9.06
C THR A 174 -49.66 18.16 8.13
N ASN A 175 -49.71 17.90 6.82
CA ASN A 175 -50.25 18.81 5.82
C ASN A 175 -51.76 18.66 5.66
N LEU A 176 -52.51 19.19 6.63
CA LEU A 176 -53.99 19.15 6.65
C LEU A 176 -54.64 19.81 5.43
N ASN A 177 -53.99 20.79 4.79
CA ASN A 177 -54.52 21.49 3.61
C ASN A 177 -54.66 20.58 2.37
N LYS A 178 -53.94 19.46 2.32
CA LYS A 178 -54.06 18.44 1.27
C LYS A 178 -55.04 17.32 1.63
N LEU A 179 -55.61 17.38 2.84
CA LEU A 179 -56.49 16.36 3.41
C LEU A 179 -57.93 16.87 3.35
N SER A 180 -58.54 16.84 2.16
CA SER A 180 -59.86 17.48 1.97
C SER A 180 -60.97 16.78 2.77
N ARG A 181 -60.97 15.43 2.89
CA ARG A 181 -62.00 14.62 3.58
C ARG A 181 -61.53 13.21 4.03
N GLY A 182 -60.26 13.05 4.42
CA GLY A 182 -59.64 11.73 4.63
C GLY A 182 -59.53 11.30 6.10
N GLY A 183 -59.73 10.01 6.39
CA GLY A 183 -59.47 9.40 7.71
C GLY A 183 -57.97 9.16 7.99
N THR A 184 -57.67 8.45 9.09
CA THR A 184 -56.29 8.15 9.53
C THR A 184 -55.47 7.42 8.45
N ARG A 185 -56.06 6.46 7.72
CA ARG A 185 -55.40 5.76 6.60
C ARG A 185 -54.99 6.68 5.45
N HIS A 186 -55.78 7.73 5.16
CA HIS A 186 -55.44 8.72 4.11
C HIS A 186 -54.28 9.59 4.57
N THR A 187 -54.27 9.97 5.84
CA THR A 187 -53.19 10.75 6.46
C THR A 187 -51.88 9.96 6.48
N ALA A 188 -51.97 8.66 6.76
CA ALA A 188 -50.86 7.72 6.75
C ALA A 188 -50.29 7.51 5.34
N ALA A 189 -51.17 7.35 4.35
CA ALA A 189 -50.78 7.24 2.94
C ALA A 189 -50.07 8.50 2.44
N LEU A 190 -50.64 9.67 2.73
CA LEU A 190 -50.01 10.95 2.38
C LEU A 190 -48.65 11.09 3.06
N GLY A 191 -48.57 10.79 4.37
CA GLY A 191 -47.34 10.93 5.14
C GLY A 191 -46.21 10.06 4.64
N LEU A 192 -46.48 8.81 4.22
CA LEU A 192 -45.45 7.98 3.60
C LEU A 192 -45.05 8.53 2.22
N SER A 193 -46.00 8.92 1.38
CA SER A 193 -45.73 9.44 0.04
C SER A 193 -44.96 10.77 0.01
N GLU A 194 -44.92 11.51 1.13
CA GLU A 194 -44.10 12.72 1.30
C GLU A 194 -42.63 12.40 1.63
N LYS A 195 -42.35 11.17 2.10
CA LYS A 195 -41.03 10.73 2.58
C LYS A 195 -40.29 9.81 1.61
N CYS A 196 -41.02 9.10 0.74
CA CYS A 196 -40.46 8.26 -0.30
C CYS A 196 -41.35 8.20 -1.55
N ASP A 197 -40.83 7.64 -2.63
CA ASP A 197 -41.50 7.48 -3.91
C ASP A 197 -42.45 6.26 -3.98
N ALA A 198 -42.91 5.76 -2.84
CA ALA A 198 -43.87 4.65 -2.77
C ALA A 198 -45.26 5.09 -3.25
N LEU A 199 -45.94 4.21 -3.98
CA LEU A 199 -47.35 4.37 -4.32
C LEU A 199 -48.19 3.73 -3.22
N VAL A 200 -49.04 4.52 -2.57
CA VAL A 200 -49.93 4.02 -1.52
C VAL A 200 -51.37 4.04 -2.01
N VAL A 201 -52.02 2.88 -2.05
CA VAL A 201 -53.43 2.73 -2.38
C VAL A 201 -54.25 2.66 -1.09
N VAL A 202 -55.31 3.46 -1.01
CA VAL A 202 -56.18 3.58 0.14
C VAL A 202 -57.62 3.29 -0.28
N VAL A 203 -58.32 2.48 0.51
CA VAL A 203 -59.77 2.30 0.41
C VAL A 203 -60.43 2.86 1.66
N SER A 204 -61.39 3.76 1.48
CA SER A 204 -62.18 4.35 2.57
C SER A 204 -63.16 3.33 3.15
N GLU A 205 -63.09 3.07 4.45
CA GLU A 205 -64.05 2.22 5.16
C GLU A 205 -65.45 2.86 5.26
N GLU A 206 -65.53 4.19 5.19
CA GLU A 206 -66.80 4.92 5.29
C GLU A 206 -67.51 4.99 3.93
N ARG A 207 -66.75 5.33 2.89
CA ARG A 207 -67.28 5.69 1.57
C ARG A 207 -67.10 4.60 0.53
N GLY A 208 -66.22 3.63 0.75
CA GLY A 208 -65.74 2.71 -0.29
C GLY A 208 -64.91 3.40 -1.38
N ALA A 209 -64.61 4.70 -1.23
CA ALA A 209 -63.84 5.45 -2.21
C ALA A 209 -62.37 4.98 -2.25
N ILE A 210 -61.83 4.85 -3.46
CA ILE A 210 -60.43 4.48 -3.70
C ILE A 210 -59.62 5.75 -3.90
N SER A 211 -58.50 5.87 -3.19
CA SER A 211 -57.55 6.98 -3.34
C SER A 211 -56.14 6.44 -3.50
N ILE A 212 -55.28 7.20 -4.18
CA ILE A 212 -53.85 6.94 -4.27
C ILE A 212 -53.06 8.11 -3.69
N ALA A 213 -51.97 7.81 -3.00
CA ALA A 213 -50.99 8.79 -2.56
C ALA A 213 -49.64 8.51 -3.23
N LEU A 214 -49.10 9.51 -3.93
CA LEU A 214 -47.81 9.43 -4.61
C LEU A 214 -47.17 10.82 -4.64
N ASN A 215 -45.87 10.92 -4.36
CA ASN A 215 -45.10 12.17 -4.37
C ASN A 215 -45.74 13.30 -3.54
N GLY A 216 -46.26 12.95 -2.36
CA GLY A 216 -46.89 13.89 -1.44
C GLY A 216 -48.20 14.50 -1.95
N GLN A 217 -48.88 13.83 -2.89
CA GLN A 217 -50.21 14.20 -3.35
C GLN A 217 -51.18 13.04 -3.14
N LEU A 218 -52.34 13.33 -2.57
CA LEU A 218 -53.44 12.39 -2.42
C LEU A 218 -54.50 12.69 -3.49
N LYS A 219 -54.87 11.68 -4.27
CA LYS A 219 -55.87 11.78 -5.34
C LYS A 219 -56.93 10.70 -5.17
N GLU A 220 -58.18 11.12 -5.04
CA GLU A 220 -59.34 10.21 -5.08
C GLU A 220 -59.62 9.83 -6.54
N LEU A 221 -59.94 8.56 -6.79
CA LEU A 221 -60.17 8.02 -8.13
C LEU A 221 -61.66 7.92 -8.42
N GLU A 222 -62.04 8.22 -9.66
CA GLU A 222 -63.45 8.20 -10.09
C GLU A 222 -63.89 6.81 -10.55
N SER A 223 -62.95 6.01 -11.08
CA SER A 223 -63.23 4.67 -11.60
C SER A 223 -62.16 3.65 -11.22
N HIS A 224 -62.57 2.38 -11.09
CA HIS A 224 -61.67 1.24 -10.97
C HIS A 224 -60.66 1.13 -12.13
N SER A 225 -61.04 1.59 -13.34
CA SER A 225 -60.14 1.65 -14.49
C SER A 225 -58.97 2.63 -14.28
N ASP A 226 -59.19 3.71 -13.53
CA ASP A 226 -58.16 4.71 -13.26
C ASP A 226 -57.10 4.18 -12.31
N LEU A 227 -57.50 3.31 -11.36
CA LEU A 227 -56.56 2.63 -10.48
C LEU A 227 -55.62 1.73 -11.28
N LYS A 228 -56.16 0.92 -12.19
CA LYS A 228 -55.35 0.04 -13.03
C LYS A 228 -54.32 0.84 -13.83
N LYS A 229 -54.74 1.93 -14.47
CA LYS A 229 -53.84 2.82 -15.22
C LYS A 229 -52.70 3.35 -14.36
N HIS A 230 -53.01 3.87 -13.16
CA HIS A 230 -51.98 4.38 -12.26
C HIS A 230 -51.04 3.29 -11.71
N LEU A 231 -51.56 2.08 -11.49
CA LEU A 231 -50.74 0.91 -11.14
C LEU A 231 -49.82 0.49 -12.28
N ASP A 232 -50.33 0.41 -13.51
CA ASP A 232 -49.55 0.03 -14.70
C ASP A 232 -48.42 1.06 -14.96
N ASP A 233 -48.72 2.36 -14.88
CA ASP A 233 -47.75 3.45 -15.01
C ASP A 233 -46.65 3.36 -13.95
N PHE A 234 -47.03 3.07 -12.70
CA PHE A 234 -46.08 2.88 -11.60
C PHE A 234 -45.23 1.61 -11.80
N TRP A 235 -45.85 0.50 -12.21
CA TRP A 235 -45.16 -0.77 -12.44
C TRP A 235 -44.14 -0.67 -13.58
N ALA A 236 -44.51 -0.01 -14.67
CA ALA A 236 -43.63 0.24 -15.81
C ALA A 236 -42.40 1.08 -15.40
N LYS A 237 -42.57 2.06 -14.51
CA LYS A 237 -41.49 2.94 -14.08
C LYS A 237 -40.56 2.31 -13.02
N HIS A 238 -41.09 1.43 -12.17
CA HIS A 238 -40.37 0.92 -10.98
C HIS A 238 -39.98 -0.56 -11.05
N TYR A 239 -40.67 -1.39 -11.84
CA TYR A 239 -40.44 -2.85 -11.90
C TYR A 239 -40.05 -3.40 -13.29
N LYS A 240 -40.35 -2.69 -14.39
CA LYS A 240 -39.83 -3.09 -15.73
C LYS A 240 -38.33 -2.77 -15.84
N THR A 241 -37.50 -3.67 -15.32
CA THR A 241 -36.06 -3.74 -15.61
C THR A 241 -35.72 -5.14 -16.14
N GLY A 242 -36.32 -5.49 -17.27
CA GLY A 242 -35.91 -6.63 -18.09
C GLY A 242 -35.94 -6.17 -19.55
N SER A 243 -34.76 -6.02 -20.17
CA SER A 243 -34.58 -5.49 -21.53
C SER A 243 -34.55 -3.95 -21.70
N ALA A 244 -34.16 -3.20 -20.67
CA ALA A 244 -33.66 -1.84 -20.87
C ALA A 244 -32.12 -1.89 -21.01
N SER A 245 -31.70 -2.08 -22.25
CA SER A 245 -30.41 -1.74 -22.85
C SER A 245 -29.31 -1.25 -21.90
N ILE A 246 -28.18 -1.97 -21.92
CA ILE A 246 -26.85 -1.59 -21.41
C ILE A 246 -26.41 -0.17 -21.89
N LYS A 247 -27.12 0.47 -22.85
CA LYS A 247 -26.93 1.88 -23.21
C LYS A 247 -27.46 2.92 -22.21
N GLN A 248 -28.36 2.59 -21.26
CA GLN A 248 -28.91 3.59 -20.32
C GLN A 248 -28.07 3.83 -19.06
N LEU A 249 -26.91 3.16 -18.92
CA LEU A 249 -25.86 3.56 -17.99
C LEU A 249 -25.17 4.89 -18.42
N GLY A 250 -25.48 5.40 -19.62
CA GLY A 250 -24.94 6.65 -20.17
C GLY A 250 -25.76 7.92 -19.90
N GLU A 251 -27.04 7.83 -19.51
CA GLU A 251 -27.97 8.96 -19.64
C GLU A 251 -28.33 9.70 -18.33
N SER A 252 -27.80 9.27 -17.19
CA SER A 252 -27.75 10.12 -15.98
C SER A 252 -26.35 10.64 -15.67
N ARG A 253 -25.49 10.72 -16.71
CA ARG A 253 -24.23 11.47 -16.65
C ARG A 253 -24.55 12.94 -16.37
N SER A 254 -24.74 13.26 -15.10
CA SER A 254 -24.68 14.64 -14.66
C SER A 254 -23.26 15.07 -14.94
N MET A 255 -23.05 15.85 -16.00
CA MET A 255 -21.73 16.30 -16.42
C MET A 255 -20.96 16.94 -15.24
N LYS A 256 -21.70 17.49 -14.27
CA LYS A 256 -21.19 17.98 -12.98
C LYS A 256 -20.50 16.91 -12.11
N THR A 257 -21.03 15.69 -12.01
CA THR A 257 -20.39 14.61 -11.23
C THR A 257 -19.18 14.03 -11.95
N ALA A 258 -19.23 13.92 -13.27
CA ALA A 258 -18.08 13.51 -14.09
C ALA A 258 -16.94 14.54 -13.98
N LEU A 259 -17.26 15.84 -14.06
CA LEU A 259 -16.29 16.91 -13.86
C LEU A 259 -15.74 16.94 -12.43
N ALA A 260 -16.59 16.74 -11.41
CA ALA A 260 -16.14 16.66 -10.03
C ALA A 260 -15.20 15.46 -9.79
N ALA A 261 -15.52 14.28 -10.34
CA ALA A 261 -14.68 13.11 -10.27
C ALA A 261 -13.33 13.32 -10.99
N GLY A 262 -13.36 13.92 -12.19
CA GLY A 262 -12.15 14.26 -12.93
C GLY A 262 -11.26 15.27 -12.19
N SER A 263 -11.85 16.31 -11.61
CA SER A 263 -11.12 17.30 -10.80
C SER A 263 -10.53 16.67 -9.54
N LEU A 264 -11.27 15.80 -8.85
CA LEU A 264 -10.79 15.10 -7.66
C LEU A 264 -9.65 14.13 -8.00
N ALA A 265 -9.78 13.37 -9.09
CA ALA A 265 -8.74 12.48 -9.58
C ALA A 265 -7.48 13.25 -9.99
N PHE A 266 -7.65 14.40 -10.64
CA PHE A 266 -6.53 15.27 -11.01
C PHE A 266 -5.82 15.84 -9.79
N LEU A 267 -6.56 16.29 -8.76
CA LEU A 267 -5.97 16.78 -7.51
C LEU A 267 -5.22 15.66 -6.75
N LEU A 268 -5.80 14.47 -6.70
CA LEU A 268 -5.14 13.30 -6.11
C LEU A 268 -3.88 12.93 -6.89
N TRP A 269 -3.96 12.86 -8.21
CA TRP A 269 -2.80 12.58 -9.04
C TRP A 269 -1.73 13.67 -8.88
N LEU A 270 -2.11 14.95 -8.88
CA LEU A 270 -1.18 16.05 -8.67
C LEU A 270 -0.52 16.01 -7.29
N SER A 271 -1.21 15.52 -6.26
CA SER A 271 -0.58 15.22 -4.99
C SER A 271 0.37 14.03 -5.19
N PHE A 272 -0.14 12.82 -5.41
CA PHE A 272 0.65 11.58 -5.31
C PHE A 272 1.67 11.34 -6.44
N ALA A 273 1.55 11.97 -7.60
CA ALA A 273 2.40 11.71 -8.76
C ALA A 273 3.75 12.44 -8.72
N TYR A 274 3.94 13.40 -7.82
CA TYR A 274 5.28 13.87 -7.50
C TYR A 274 5.91 12.86 -6.53
N PRO A 275 6.96 12.10 -6.95
CA PRO A 275 7.62 11.16 -6.07
C PRO A 275 8.09 11.88 -4.81
N SER A 276 7.95 11.23 -3.65
CA SER A 276 8.77 11.56 -2.49
C SER A 276 10.23 11.59 -2.96
N GLU A 277 10.96 12.66 -2.67
CA GLU A 277 12.36 12.80 -3.06
C GLU A 277 13.12 11.50 -2.71
N THR A 278 13.54 10.75 -3.72
CA THR A 278 14.48 9.64 -3.52
C THR A 278 15.78 10.27 -3.07
N VAL A 279 16.18 9.96 -1.84
CA VAL A 279 17.39 10.52 -1.25
C VAL A 279 18.56 9.65 -1.68
N TYR A 280 19.69 10.29 -1.97
CA TYR A 280 20.96 9.63 -2.24
C TYR A 280 21.88 9.90 -1.05
N ARG A 281 22.41 8.84 -0.45
CA ARG A 281 23.40 8.96 0.63
C ARG A 281 24.60 8.09 0.34
N THR A 282 25.77 8.65 0.60
CA THR A 282 27.05 8.00 0.37
C THR A 282 27.68 7.62 1.70
N TYR A 283 28.09 6.36 1.81
CA TYR A 283 28.73 5.78 2.99
C TYR A 283 30.04 5.11 2.58
N ASP A 284 31.02 5.13 3.48
CA ASP A 284 32.25 4.36 3.32
C ASP A 284 32.04 3.00 4.02
N ILE A 285 31.95 1.94 3.23
CA ILE A 285 31.58 0.59 3.69
C ILE A 285 32.83 -0.31 3.65
N PRO A 286 33.14 -1.07 4.71
CA PRO A 286 34.28 -1.97 4.73
C PRO A 286 34.09 -3.15 3.77
N ILE A 287 35.20 -3.60 3.16
CA ILE A 287 35.26 -4.79 2.32
C ILE A 287 35.95 -5.91 3.10
N GLU A 288 35.31 -7.08 3.18
CA GLU A 288 35.87 -8.28 3.80
C GLU A 288 36.09 -9.38 2.75
N TYR A 289 37.31 -9.93 2.76
CA TYR A 289 37.73 -11.01 1.89
C TYR A 289 37.74 -12.30 2.70
N SER A 290 36.78 -13.19 2.44
CA SER A 290 36.65 -14.46 3.15
C SER A 290 37.40 -15.59 2.42
N ASN A 291 37.85 -16.61 3.17
CA ASN A 291 38.54 -17.81 2.67
C ASN A 291 39.93 -17.57 2.02
N LEU A 292 40.71 -16.60 2.53
CA LEU A 292 42.11 -16.40 2.09
C LEU A 292 43.07 -17.50 2.57
N GLU A 293 42.78 -18.15 3.69
CA GLU A 293 43.75 -18.97 4.45
C GLU A 293 43.84 -20.45 4.03
N SER A 294 43.03 -20.90 3.06
CA SER A 294 43.00 -22.33 2.67
C SER A 294 44.01 -22.73 1.59
N SER A 295 44.89 -21.83 1.15
CA SER A 295 45.87 -22.15 0.13
C SER A 295 47.11 -21.26 0.27
N ASP A 296 48.26 -21.76 -0.20
CA ASP A 296 49.59 -21.13 -0.18
C ASP A 296 49.71 -19.82 -1.01
N TYR A 297 48.60 -19.07 -1.10
CA TYR A 297 48.42 -17.90 -1.93
C TYR A 297 48.27 -16.66 -1.06
N ALA A 298 48.76 -15.54 -1.55
CA ALA A 298 48.43 -14.24 -0.98
C ALA A 298 48.21 -13.20 -2.06
N LEU A 299 47.47 -12.17 -1.66
CA LEU A 299 47.22 -10.99 -2.47
C LEU A 299 48.48 -10.12 -2.47
N GLN A 300 48.99 -9.82 -3.67
CA GLN A 300 50.20 -9.03 -3.87
C GLN A 300 49.92 -7.51 -3.82
N ASP A 301 48.75 -7.10 -4.29
CA ASP A 301 48.41 -5.69 -4.49
C ASP A 301 47.86 -5.04 -3.21
N THR A 302 47.95 -3.70 -3.13
CA THR A 302 47.30 -2.94 -2.06
C THR A 302 45.79 -3.05 -2.22
N VAL A 303 45.18 -3.93 -1.44
CA VAL A 303 43.75 -4.20 -1.53
C VAL A 303 42.96 -3.10 -0.82
N PRO A 304 41.96 -2.47 -1.47
CA PRO A 304 41.13 -1.48 -0.81
C PRO A 304 40.31 -2.14 0.31
N LEU A 305 40.43 -1.60 1.53
CA LEU A 305 39.71 -2.10 2.70
C LEU A 305 38.31 -1.50 2.84
N GLN A 306 37.98 -0.50 2.03
CA GLN A 306 36.72 0.23 2.05
C GLN A 306 36.32 0.63 0.62
N ALA A 307 35.02 0.62 0.34
CA ALA A 307 34.44 1.19 -0.87
C ALA A 307 33.44 2.28 -0.52
N ARG A 308 33.38 3.31 -1.37
CA ARG A 308 32.40 4.38 -1.25
C ARG A 308 31.13 3.97 -1.97
N VAL A 309 30.07 3.74 -1.20
CA VAL A 309 28.80 3.22 -1.70
C VAL A 309 27.73 4.29 -1.58
N THR A 310 27.09 4.60 -2.71
CA THR A 310 25.93 5.49 -2.77
C THR A 310 24.65 4.67 -2.87
N LEU A 311 23.80 4.81 -1.87
CA LEU A 311 22.52 4.11 -1.77
C LEU A 311 21.37 5.06 -2.14
N THR A 312 20.31 4.50 -2.69
CA THR A 312 19.07 5.22 -3.01
C THR A 312 17.86 4.59 -2.33
N GLY A 313 16.95 5.43 -1.82
CA GLY A 313 15.76 4.98 -1.11
C GLY A 313 14.89 6.13 -0.58
N SER A 314 13.85 5.77 0.18
CA SER A 314 12.98 6.74 0.84
C SER A 314 13.64 7.34 2.09
N GLU A 315 13.20 8.53 2.49
CA GLU A 315 13.63 9.19 3.74
C GLU A 315 13.43 8.27 4.97
N GLN A 316 12.40 7.43 4.97
CA GLN A 316 12.10 6.51 6.07
C GLN A 316 13.05 5.31 6.09
N ALA A 317 13.46 4.81 4.92
CA ALA A 317 14.42 3.72 4.82
C ALA A 317 15.78 4.12 5.44
N PHE A 318 16.25 5.34 5.18
CA PHE A 318 17.49 5.85 5.76
C PHE A 318 17.43 6.12 7.28
N ARG A 319 16.24 6.37 7.85
CA ARG A 319 16.12 6.60 9.31
C ARG A 319 16.32 5.33 10.12
N ASN A 320 15.96 4.18 9.55
CA ASN A 320 16.05 2.87 10.20
C ASN A 320 17.29 2.09 9.75
N PHE A 321 18.12 2.68 8.88
CA PHE A 321 19.31 2.07 8.34
C PHE A 321 20.53 2.41 9.19
N ASP A 322 21.23 1.39 9.68
CA ASP A 322 22.53 1.54 10.32
C ASP A 322 23.64 1.19 9.30
N PRO A 323 24.47 2.17 8.88
CA PRO A 323 25.54 1.92 7.91
C PRO A 323 26.64 1.00 8.43
N SER A 324 26.77 0.81 9.76
CA SER A 324 27.82 -0.02 10.34
C SER A 324 27.56 -1.53 10.25
N GLU A 325 26.31 -1.93 10.01
CA GLU A 325 25.93 -3.34 9.83
C GLU A 325 26.13 -3.82 8.38
N VAL A 326 26.39 -2.89 7.45
CA VAL A 326 26.60 -3.24 6.05
C VAL A 326 28.04 -3.63 5.79
N LEU A 327 28.22 -4.75 5.11
CA LEU A 327 29.50 -5.32 4.76
C LEU A 327 29.48 -5.74 3.29
N ILE A 328 30.57 -5.46 2.57
CA ILE A 328 30.79 -6.02 1.23
C ILE A 328 31.61 -7.30 1.41
N SER A 329 31.00 -8.46 1.13
CA SER A 329 31.67 -9.75 1.29
C SER A 329 32.00 -10.40 -0.05
N PHE A 330 33.25 -10.84 -0.20
CA PHE A 330 33.70 -11.65 -1.32
C PHE A 330 34.16 -13.03 -0.84
N ASP A 331 33.65 -14.08 -1.48
CA ASP A 331 34.07 -15.47 -1.25
C ASP A 331 35.07 -15.89 -2.34
N LEU A 332 36.29 -16.24 -1.94
CA LEU A 332 37.40 -16.53 -2.85
C LEU A 332 37.64 -18.03 -3.13
N THR A 333 36.71 -18.90 -2.72
CA THR A 333 36.88 -20.36 -2.64
C THR A 333 37.08 -21.09 -3.98
N SER A 334 36.76 -20.49 -5.14
CA SER A 334 36.60 -21.27 -6.40
C SER A 334 37.33 -20.76 -7.63
N GLU A 335 38.22 -19.77 -7.52
CA GLU A 335 38.93 -19.25 -8.70
C GLU A 335 40.42 -19.58 -8.65
N ASP A 336 40.79 -20.62 -9.41
CA ASP A 336 42.17 -21.07 -9.72
C ASP A 336 42.93 -20.09 -10.65
N THR A 337 42.39 -18.90 -10.88
CA THR A 337 42.95 -17.90 -11.77
C THR A 337 43.87 -16.95 -10.99
N ASP A 338 45.06 -16.70 -11.54
CA ASP A 338 46.04 -15.77 -10.95
C ASP A 338 45.53 -14.32 -10.93
N ASP A 339 44.72 -13.91 -11.93
CA ASP A 339 44.06 -12.60 -11.99
C ASP A 339 42.55 -12.76 -11.70
N LEU A 340 42.06 -12.08 -10.66
CA LEU A 340 40.71 -12.12 -10.15
C LEU A 340 40.05 -10.73 -10.34
N THR A 341 38.89 -10.70 -11.00
CA THR A 341 38.09 -9.47 -11.15
C THR A 341 36.81 -9.62 -10.33
N LEU A 342 36.65 -8.80 -9.29
CA LEU A 342 35.47 -8.81 -8.43
C LEU A 342 34.63 -7.55 -8.68
N ASP A 343 33.37 -7.74 -9.03
CA ASP A 343 32.41 -6.65 -9.23
C ASP A 343 31.60 -6.42 -7.95
N ILE A 344 31.47 -5.16 -7.51
CA ILE A 344 30.66 -4.82 -6.32
C ILE A 344 29.21 -4.57 -6.75
N ASP A 345 28.36 -5.57 -6.56
CA ASP A 345 26.92 -5.52 -6.88
C ASP A 345 26.02 -5.72 -5.64
N ASN A 346 24.71 -5.49 -5.80
CA ASN A 346 23.73 -5.68 -4.73
C ASN A 346 23.76 -7.07 -4.09
N ASP A 347 24.22 -8.11 -4.81
CA ASP A 347 24.29 -9.48 -4.31
C ASP A 347 25.42 -9.68 -3.29
N ASN A 348 26.46 -8.83 -3.34
CA ASN A 348 27.61 -8.85 -2.45
C ASN A 348 27.46 -7.90 -1.25
N LEU A 349 26.34 -7.15 -1.19
CA LEU A 349 25.99 -6.27 -0.08
C LEU A 349 24.78 -6.82 0.67
N ASN A 350 24.86 -6.87 1.98
CA ASN A 350 23.73 -7.21 2.86
C ASN A 350 22.77 -6.01 3.07
N LEU A 351 22.18 -5.50 1.99
CA LEU A 351 21.23 -4.38 2.05
C LEU A 351 19.81 -4.83 2.46
N PRO A 352 19.09 -4.02 3.27
CA PRO A 352 17.66 -4.24 3.51
C PRO A 352 16.84 -3.98 2.24
N SER A 353 15.65 -4.60 2.13
CA SER A 353 14.81 -4.60 0.92
C SER A 353 14.36 -3.23 0.40
N ASP A 354 14.50 -2.19 1.21
CA ASP A 354 14.00 -0.84 0.93
C ASP A 354 15.10 0.12 0.42
N LEU A 355 16.34 -0.36 0.30
CA LEU A 355 17.49 0.38 -0.21
C LEU A 355 18.10 -0.33 -1.42
N ASN A 356 18.57 0.45 -2.39
CA ASN A 356 19.24 -0.09 -3.57
C ASN A 356 20.61 0.57 -3.76
N LEU A 357 21.57 -0.18 -4.27
CA LEU A 357 22.83 0.36 -4.77
C LEU A 357 22.58 1.26 -5.98
N TYR A 358 23.02 2.52 -5.89
CA TYR A 358 22.98 3.47 -7.00
C TYR A 358 24.34 3.58 -7.70
N ALA A 359 25.41 3.74 -6.93
CA ALA A 359 26.77 3.85 -7.44
C ALA A 359 27.78 3.36 -6.39
N VAL A 360 28.90 2.82 -6.84
CA VAL A 360 30.00 2.37 -5.97
C VAL A 360 31.34 2.76 -6.59
N ASP A 361 32.28 3.14 -5.74
CA ASP A 361 33.65 3.50 -6.12
C ASP A 361 34.66 2.84 -5.16
N PRO A 362 35.56 1.97 -5.66
CA PRO A 362 35.66 1.47 -7.04
C PRO A 362 34.57 0.44 -7.36
N ALA A 363 34.07 0.39 -8.61
CA ALA A 363 33.05 -0.58 -9.01
C ALA A 363 33.59 -1.99 -9.23
N THR A 364 34.86 -2.09 -9.64
CA THR A 364 35.54 -3.36 -9.90
C THR A 364 36.89 -3.40 -9.19
N LEU A 365 37.20 -4.55 -8.60
CA LEU A 365 38.44 -4.81 -7.90
C LEU A 365 39.24 -5.83 -8.70
N ASN A 366 40.38 -5.39 -9.23
CA ASN A 366 41.32 -6.29 -9.90
C ASN A 366 42.36 -6.73 -8.86
N LEU A 367 42.31 -8.00 -8.47
CA LEU A 367 43.20 -8.60 -7.49
C LEU A 367 44.06 -9.65 -8.17
N ARG A 368 45.34 -9.71 -7.81
CA ARG A 368 46.23 -10.79 -8.25
C ARG A 368 46.57 -11.73 -7.11
N LYS A 369 46.30 -13.02 -7.30
CA LYS A 369 46.74 -14.11 -6.42
C LYS A 369 48.14 -14.55 -6.84
N ARG A 370 49.04 -14.71 -5.87
CA ARG A 370 50.37 -15.29 -6.08
C ARG A 370 50.65 -16.40 -5.09
N HIS A 371 51.31 -17.45 -5.57
CA HIS A 371 51.71 -18.59 -4.76
C HIS A 371 53.09 -18.32 -4.13
N PHE A 372 53.13 -18.26 -2.80
CA PHE A 372 54.36 -18.00 -2.04
C PHE A 372 54.81 -19.28 -1.33
N VAL A 373 56.10 -19.61 -1.44
CA VAL A 373 56.69 -20.76 -0.76
C VAL A 373 57.66 -20.29 0.32
N ALA A 374 57.54 -20.89 1.51
CA ALA A 374 58.46 -20.64 2.62
C ALA A 374 59.85 -21.17 2.28
N THR A 375 60.83 -20.27 2.18
CA THR A 375 62.22 -20.57 1.83
C THR A 375 63.14 -20.02 2.90
N GLU A 376 64.08 -20.82 3.39
CA GLU A 376 65.13 -20.36 4.30
C GLU A 376 66.28 -19.74 3.51
N LEU A 377 66.55 -18.45 3.73
CA LEU A 377 67.58 -17.71 3.03
C LEU A 377 68.64 -17.18 4.00
N PRO A 378 69.93 -17.19 3.60
CA PRO A 378 70.99 -16.62 4.42
C PRO A 378 70.90 -15.08 4.44
N VAL A 379 71.18 -14.49 5.60
CA VAL A 379 71.21 -13.03 5.77
C VAL A 379 72.60 -12.49 5.44
N LYS A 380 72.69 -11.48 4.58
CA LYS A 380 73.90 -10.71 4.33
C LYS A 380 73.75 -9.29 4.85
N VAL A 381 74.74 -8.84 5.61
CA VAL A 381 74.79 -7.51 6.21
C VAL A 381 75.75 -6.64 5.38
N PRO A 382 75.25 -5.75 4.50
CA PRO A 382 76.10 -4.77 3.85
C PRO A 382 76.62 -3.76 4.88
N THR A 383 77.83 -3.25 4.67
CA THR A 383 78.45 -2.25 5.55
C THR A 383 78.72 -0.96 4.79
N THR A 384 78.56 0.17 5.47
CA THR A 384 78.89 1.51 4.96
C THR A 384 79.83 2.23 5.93
N GLY A 385 80.69 3.11 5.39
CA GLY A 385 81.66 3.86 6.19
C GLY A 385 83.01 3.15 6.36
N THR A 386 83.89 3.77 7.13
CA THR A 386 85.23 3.25 7.46
C THR A 386 85.37 3.21 8.97
N ILE A 387 85.82 2.07 9.51
CA ILE A 387 86.03 1.91 10.96
C ILE A 387 87.05 2.93 11.49
N ALA A 388 86.90 3.33 12.76
CA ALA A 388 87.78 4.31 13.41
C ALA A 388 89.26 3.86 13.43
N ASP A 389 90.19 4.82 13.27
CA ASP A 389 91.63 4.58 13.22
C ASP A 389 92.12 3.76 14.44
N GLY A 390 92.79 2.63 14.16
CA GLY A 390 93.33 1.71 15.19
C GLY A 390 92.44 0.52 15.55
N PHE A 391 91.34 0.31 14.82
CA PHE A 391 90.47 -0.87 14.95
C PHE A 391 90.26 -1.57 13.60
N GLU A 392 90.10 -2.90 13.64
CA GLU A 392 89.77 -3.75 12.50
C GLU A 392 88.52 -4.58 12.84
N VAL A 393 87.61 -4.74 11.87
CA VAL A 393 86.42 -5.58 12.02
C VAL A 393 86.84 -7.04 12.01
N GLU A 394 86.54 -7.76 13.09
CA GLU A 394 86.85 -9.19 13.23
C GLU A 394 85.75 -10.07 12.64
N SER A 395 84.49 -9.78 12.97
CA SER A 395 83.32 -10.43 12.38
C SER A 395 82.07 -9.56 12.47
N ILE A 396 81.14 -9.78 11.55
CA ILE A 396 79.79 -9.20 11.56
C ILE A 396 78.82 -10.37 11.45
N ASP A 397 78.21 -10.73 12.58
CA ASP A 397 77.42 -11.94 12.69
C ASP A 397 75.93 -11.60 12.89
N PRO A 398 75.07 -11.85 11.88
CA PRO A 398 73.63 -11.70 12.02
C PRO A 398 73.03 -12.87 12.84
N PHE A 399 72.14 -12.52 13.77
CA PHE A 399 71.33 -13.47 14.54
C PHE A 399 69.83 -13.19 14.30
N PRO A 400 69.09 -14.12 13.66
CA PRO A 400 69.52 -15.43 13.15
C PRO A 400 70.29 -15.34 11.82
N THR A 401 71.13 -16.34 11.53
CA THR A 401 71.94 -16.42 10.27
C THR A 401 71.09 -16.76 9.05
N PHE A 402 69.99 -17.48 9.26
CA PHE A 402 68.98 -17.80 8.25
C PHE A 402 67.63 -17.24 8.70
N VAL A 403 66.88 -16.69 7.75
CA VAL A 403 65.51 -16.21 7.97
C VAL A 403 64.59 -16.92 7.00
N THR A 404 63.46 -17.41 7.50
CA THR A 404 62.40 -17.94 6.66
C THR A 404 61.64 -16.78 6.02
N VAL A 405 61.63 -16.75 4.69
CA VAL A 405 60.94 -15.73 3.90
C VAL A 405 60.01 -16.43 2.93
N LEU A 406 58.81 -15.88 2.75
CA LEU A 406 57.86 -16.32 1.75
C LEU A 406 58.28 -15.71 0.40
N VAL A 407 58.72 -16.55 -0.52
CA VAL A 407 59.22 -16.14 -1.85
C VAL A 407 58.20 -16.49 -2.91
N ASP A 408 57.94 -15.56 -3.83
CA ASP A 408 57.08 -15.80 -5.00
C ASP A 408 57.75 -16.86 -5.91
N THR A 409 57.02 -17.93 -6.23
CA THR A 409 57.54 -19.00 -7.11
C THR A 409 57.79 -18.55 -8.55
N ALA A 410 57.20 -17.44 -8.98
CA ALA A 410 57.43 -16.85 -10.30
C ALA A 410 58.64 -15.89 -10.35
N ALA A 411 59.19 -15.49 -9.21
CA ALA A 411 60.34 -14.59 -9.14
C ALA A 411 61.67 -15.35 -9.36
N ALA A 412 62.70 -14.64 -9.84
CA ALA A 412 64.05 -15.21 -9.97
C ALA A 412 64.56 -15.68 -8.59
N SER A 413 65.34 -16.76 -8.55
CA SER A 413 65.87 -17.34 -7.31
C SER A 413 66.58 -16.29 -6.46
N ILE A 414 66.02 -16.00 -5.29
CA ILE A 414 66.64 -15.08 -4.32
C ILE A 414 67.69 -15.87 -3.54
N ASP A 415 68.96 -15.49 -3.67
CA ASP A 415 70.07 -16.24 -3.06
C ASP A 415 70.36 -15.81 -1.59
N SER A 416 69.95 -14.60 -1.20
CA SER A 416 70.18 -14.07 0.16
C SER A 416 69.28 -12.88 0.47
N VAL A 417 68.94 -12.70 1.75
CA VAL A 417 68.21 -11.54 2.25
C VAL A 417 69.22 -10.49 2.71
N LEU A 418 69.05 -9.24 2.27
CA LEU A 418 69.91 -8.13 2.69
C LEU A 418 69.32 -7.44 3.91
N THR A 419 70.17 -6.90 4.78
CA THR A 419 69.73 -5.92 5.79
C THR A 419 69.96 -4.51 5.29
N GLU A 420 69.38 -3.52 5.98
CA GLU A 420 69.88 -2.15 5.84
C GLU A 420 71.40 -2.09 6.12
N PRO A 421 72.16 -1.22 5.42
CA PRO A 421 73.60 -1.13 5.61
C PRO A 421 73.96 -0.66 7.02
N VAL A 422 74.95 -1.33 7.61
CA VAL A 422 75.46 -0.99 8.94
C VAL A 422 76.54 0.07 8.83
N ASP A 423 76.36 1.20 9.51
CA ASP A 423 77.38 2.25 9.60
C ASP A 423 78.48 1.87 10.60
N LEU A 424 79.71 1.78 10.11
CA LEU A 424 80.89 1.40 10.89
C LEU A 424 81.64 2.60 11.51
N ASN A 425 81.26 3.85 11.21
CA ASN A 425 82.03 5.04 11.58
C ASN A 425 82.11 5.28 13.11
N GLU A 426 81.11 4.84 13.88
CA GLU A 426 80.99 5.13 15.31
C GLU A 426 81.37 3.94 16.24
N ILE A 427 81.84 2.82 15.68
CA ILE A 427 82.03 1.58 16.44
C ILE A 427 83.46 1.47 16.98
N GLN A 428 83.61 1.50 18.31
CA GLN A 428 84.91 1.42 19.02
C GLN A 428 85.03 0.21 19.95
N GLU A 429 83.92 -0.48 20.22
CA GLU A 429 83.83 -1.69 21.06
C GLU A 429 82.76 -2.64 20.47
N GLN A 430 82.64 -3.86 21.02
CA GLN A 430 81.62 -4.81 20.59
C GLN A 430 80.21 -4.20 20.71
N ALA A 431 79.47 -4.18 19.61
CA ALA A 431 78.13 -3.58 19.55
C ALA A 431 77.10 -4.58 19.01
N ILE A 432 75.90 -4.56 19.58
CA ILE A 432 74.73 -5.28 19.06
C ILE A 432 73.76 -4.22 18.54
N GLN A 433 73.43 -4.28 17.26
CA GLN A 433 72.49 -3.35 16.63
C GLN A 433 71.27 -4.10 16.11
N GLN A 434 70.08 -3.51 16.29
CA GLN A 434 68.83 -3.98 15.70
C GLN A 434 68.66 -3.34 14.34
N ILE A 435 68.75 -4.14 13.28
CA ILE A 435 68.70 -3.66 11.90
C ILE A 435 67.54 -4.33 11.17
N PRO A 436 66.69 -3.57 10.46
CA PRO A 436 65.59 -4.14 9.69
C PRO A 436 66.09 -4.90 8.46
N LEU A 437 65.35 -5.95 8.10
CA LEU A 437 65.56 -6.69 6.86
C LEU A 437 65.05 -5.86 5.68
N GLN A 438 65.86 -5.78 4.62
CA GLN A 438 65.47 -5.16 3.37
C GLN A 438 64.88 -6.22 2.44
N LEU A 439 63.54 -6.24 2.36
CA LEU A 439 62.79 -7.15 1.50
C LEU A 439 62.15 -6.37 0.36
N ASP A 440 62.15 -6.97 -0.83
CA ASP A 440 61.38 -6.45 -1.95
C ASP A 440 59.96 -7.01 -1.86
N GLY A 441 59.00 -6.15 -1.52
CA GLY A 441 57.60 -6.51 -1.29
C GLY A 441 56.91 -7.13 -2.51
N ASN A 442 57.50 -7.03 -3.70
CA ASN A 442 56.97 -7.68 -4.90
C ASN A 442 57.42 -9.14 -5.04
N THR A 443 58.54 -9.54 -4.43
CA THR A 443 59.15 -10.87 -4.65
C THR A 443 59.29 -11.68 -3.37
N SER A 444 59.26 -11.02 -2.20
CA SER A 444 59.52 -11.65 -0.91
C SER A 444 58.79 -10.96 0.25
N ARG A 445 58.26 -11.73 1.19
CA ARG A 445 57.59 -11.20 2.39
C ARG A 445 57.88 -12.05 3.63
N LEU A 446 57.78 -11.46 4.82
CA LEU A 446 57.92 -12.19 6.08
C LEU A 446 56.60 -12.91 6.43
N PRO A 447 56.66 -14.09 7.05
CA PRO A 447 55.48 -14.69 7.69
C PRO A 447 54.91 -13.77 8.77
N GLU A 448 53.58 -13.75 8.96
CA GLU A 448 52.86 -12.82 9.85
C GLU A 448 53.37 -12.79 11.31
N ASN A 449 54.03 -13.86 11.76
CA ASN A 449 54.56 -13.98 13.13
C ASN A 449 56.09 -13.81 13.23
N SER A 450 56.74 -13.23 12.21
CA SER A 450 58.19 -13.04 12.15
C SER A 450 58.59 -11.59 12.42
N SER A 451 59.67 -11.37 13.18
CA SER A 451 60.21 -10.03 13.44
C SER A 451 60.86 -9.46 12.17
N PRO A 452 60.53 -8.21 11.76
CA PRO A 452 61.18 -7.54 10.63
C PRO A 452 62.59 -7.02 10.96
N VAL A 453 62.98 -7.09 12.24
CA VAL A 453 64.27 -6.63 12.75
C VAL A 453 65.09 -7.81 13.24
N ILE A 454 66.37 -7.84 12.90
CA ILE A 454 67.34 -8.82 13.37
C ILE A 454 68.43 -8.16 14.21
N ASN A 455 69.10 -8.94 15.06
CA ASN A 455 70.25 -8.47 15.83
C ASN A 455 71.52 -8.76 15.05
N VAL A 456 72.36 -7.76 14.80
CA VAL A 456 73.69 -7.94 14.22
C VAL A 456 74.73 -7.63 15.30
N THR A 457 75.60 -8.61 15.55
CA THR A 457 76.73 -8.44 16.48
C THR A 457 77.97 -8.08 15.69
N ILE A 458 78.59 -6.96 16.04
CA ILE A 458 79.78 -6.42 15.37
C ILE A 458 80.94 -6.54 16.33
N ASN A 459 81.89 -7.40 16.00
CA ASN A 459 83.10 -7.62 16.79
C ASN A 459 84.26 -6.85 16.18
N VAL A 460 84.90 -5.99 16.97
CA VAL A 460 86.03 -5.16 16.55
C VAL A 460 87.26 -5.49 17.40
N ARG A 461 88.42 -5.58 16.75
CA ARG A 461 89.72 -5.82 17.39
C ARG A 461 90.58 -4.59 17.26
N LYS A 462 91.30 -4.23 18.33
CA LYS A 462 92.27 -3.14 18.30
C LYS A 462 93.52 -3.55 17.52
N THR A 463 93.85 -2.83 16.47
CA THR A 463 95.07 -3.04 15.67
C THR A 463 96.26 -2.53 16.50
N GLN A 464 97.15 -3.42 16.93
CA GLN A 464 98.40 -3.01 17.58
C GLN A 464 99.32 -2.41 16.51
N SER A 465 99.68 -1.13 16.68
CA SER A 465 100.73 -0.48 15.90
C SER A 465 102.10 -1.10 16.14
#